data_AF-A0A7I9Y6S3-F1
#
_entry.id   AF-A0A7I9Y6S3-F1
#
_cell.length_a   1.000
_cell.length_b   1.000
_cell.length_c   1.000
_cell.angle_alpha   90.00
_cell.angle_beta   90.00
_cell.angle_gamma   90.00
#
_symmetry.space_group_name_H-M   'P 1'
#
loop_
_entity.id
_entity.type
_entity.pdbx_description
1 polymer ?
#
loop_
_entity_poly.entity_id
_entity_poly.type
_entity_poly.pdbx_seq_one_letter_code
_entity_poly.pdbx_strand_id
1 'polypeptide(L)'
;MRHRLGHAHLAVALATAQGGYRGGEQLGYGRVSHGVHTVARVPDLSCPSPYPEAMTSQRLPGGAVHELPADLRDGLLVSSTALAAWESITPLARNEFICWVEDAKQQATRERRIRRTREELEEGKRRPCCWPGCKHRERTGS
;
A
#
# COMPACT_ATOMS: atom_id res chain seq x y z
N MET A 1 -2.21 3.30 43.94
CA MET A 1 -1.17 4.35 44.00
C MET A 1 0.16 3.75 44.46
N ARG A 2 1.06 3.36 43.54
CA ARG A 2 2.53 3.18 43.71
C ARG A 2 3.12 3.18 42.29
N HIS A 3 3.51 4.33 41.76
CA HIS A 3 4.86 4.93 41.75
C HIS A 3 5.83 4.34 40.71
N ARG A 4 6.06 5.19 39.69
CA ARG A 4 7.31 5.58 39.00
C ARG A 4 8.24 4.52 38.42
N LEU A 5 8.65 4.78 37.17
CA LEU A 5 10.00 4.92 36.60
C LEU A 5 9.86 4.58 35.09
N GLY A 6 10.11 5.44 34.10
CA GLY A 6 11.09 6.52 34.02
C GLY A 6 12.44 5.94 33.59
N HIS A 7 12.90 6.27 32.37
CA HIS A 7 14.18 5.95 31.70
C HIS A 7 14.02 4.92 30.58
N ALA A 8 14.66 5.04 29.41
CA ALA A 8 15.43 6.10 28.78
C ALA A 8 15.53 5.74 27.29
N HIS A 9 15.49 6.75 26.42
CA HIS A 9 15.90 6.64 25.03
C HIS A 9 17.41 6.37 24.94
N LEU A 10 17.81 5.61 23.91
CA LEU A 10 19.13 5.42 23.26
C LEU A 10 19.23 3.91 22.91
N ALA A 11 19.68 3.45 21.75
CA ALA A 11 20.50 4.07 20.72
C ALA A 11 20.17 3.46 19.34
N VAL A 12 20.46 4.27 18.33
CA VAL A 12 20.47 3.99 16.90
C VAL A 12 21.48 2.88 16.59
N ALA A 13 21.05 1.85 15.85
CA ALA A 13 21.95 0.90 15.19
C ALA A 13 21.64 0.90 13.68
N LEU A 14 22.33 1.78 12.95
CA LEU A 14 22.40 1.73 11.49
C LEU A 14 23.44 0.67 11.11
N ALA A 15 22.98 -0.48 10.64
CA ALA A 15 23.82 -1.49 10.00
C ALA A 15 23.67 -1.38 8.48
N THR A 16 24.59 -0.65 7.85
CA THR A 16 24.81 -0.69 6.40
C THR A 16 25.59 -1.96 6.04
N ALA A 17 24.94 -2.92 5.39
CA ALA A 17 25.60 -4.07 4.77
C ALA A 17 25.54 -3.91 3.24
N GLN A 18 26.65 -3.47 2.66
CA GLN A 18 26.94 -3.61 1.23
C GLN A 18 27.50 -5.02 1.02
N GLY A 19 26.76 -5.86 0.30
CA GLY A 19 27.19 -7.21 -0.09
C GLY A 19 27.02 -7.38 -1.58
N GLY A 20 28.14 -7.44 -2.30
CA GLY A 20 28.19 -7.56 -3.75
C GLY A 20 27.82 -8.95 -4.26
N TYR A 21 27.05 -8.98 -5.34
CA TYR A 21 26.79 -10.19 -6.13
C TYR A 21 27.76 -10.18 -7.30
N ARG A 22 28.70 -11.12 -7.28
CA ARG A 22 29.73 -11.31 -8.31
C ARG A 22 29.53 -12.68 -8.93
N GLY A 23 29.18 -12.71 -10.22
CA GLY A 23 29.65 -13.72 -11.17
C GLY A 23 28.74 -14.93 -11.46
N GLY A 24 28.69 -15.25 -12.76
CA GLY A 24 28.37 -16.57 -13.32
C GLY A 24 27.04 -16.61 -14.06
N GLU A 25 26.91 -17.09 -15.28
CA GLU A 25 27.84 -17.62 -16.28
C GLU A 25 27.01 -17.76 -17.56
N GLN A 26 27.64 -17.47 -18.70
CA GLN A 26 27.07 -17.60 -20.04
C GLN A 26 26.69 -19.05 -20.36
N LEU A 27 25.45 -19.29 -20.77
CA LEU A 27 25.06 -20.32 -21.75
C LEU A 27 23.80 -19.76 -22.47
N GLY A 28 23.78 -19.41 -23.76
CA GLY A 28 24.44 -20.05 -24.89
C GLY A 28 23.44 -20.95 -25.62
N TYR A 29 22.36 -20.39 -26.18
CA TYR A 29 21.48 -21.14 -27.08
C TYR A 29 21.08 -20.33 -28.32
N GLY A 30 21.52 -20.85 -29.47
CA GLY A 30 20.66 -21.08 -30.64
C GLY A 30 20.17 -19.87 -31.43
N ARG A 31 20.99 -19.42 -32.39
CA ARG A 31 20.55 -18.66 -33.55
C ARG A 31 19.59 -19.52 -34.40
N VAL A 32 18.37 -19.04 -34.59
CA VAL A 32 17.51 -19.41 -35.74
C VAL A 32 17.09 -18.12 -36.44
N SER A 33 17.57 -17.97 -37.68
CA SER A 33 17.30 -16.84 -38.56
C SER A 33 16.20 -17.24 -39.53
N HIS A 34 14.96 -16.80 -39.31
CA HIS A 34 13.92 -16.87 -40.35
C HIS A 34 13.03 -15.63 -40.31
N GLY A 35 12.89 -15.02 -41.48
CA GLY A 35 11.63 -14.42 -41.88
C GLY A 35 11.41 -12.97 -41.48
N VAL A 36 11.85 -12.07 -42.36
CA VAL A 36 11.33 -10.71 -42.47
C VAL A 36 9.81 -10.73 -42.62
N HIS A 37 9.10 -10.39 -41.55
CA HIS A 37 7.76 -9.83 -41.65
C HIS A 37 7.85 -8.37 -41.18
N THR A 38 8.02 -7.47 -42.13
CA THR A 38 7.77 -6.04 -41.94
C THR A 38 6.28 -5.86 -41.67
N VAL A 39 5.88 -6.04 -40.42
CA VAL A 39 4.60 -5.53 -39.93
C VAL A 39 4.79 -4.07 -39.58
N ALA A 40 3.85 -3.27 -40.07
CA ALA A 40 3.83 -1.83 -39.96
C ALA A 40 4.15 -1.36 -38.52
N ARG A 41 5.02 -0.35 -38.47
CA ARG A 41 5.27 0.47 -37.29
C ARG A 41 3.93 1.07 -36.87
N VAL A 42 3.27 0.49 -35.86
CA VAL A 42 2.17 1.16 -35.16
C VAL A 42 2.75 2.42 -34.52
N PRO A 43 2.35 3.63 -34.94
CA PRO A 43 2.62 4.80 -34.15
C PRO A 43 1.74 4.73 -32.90
N ASP A 44 2.40 4.73 -31.75
CA ASP A 44 1.92 5.22 -30.47
C ASP A 44 0.52 4.76 -30.01
N LEU A 45 0.50 3.66 -29.25
CA LEU A 45 -0.55 3.42 -28.25
C LEU A 45 0.01 3.69 -26.85
N SER A 46 0.65 4.85 -26.69
CA SER A 46 0.49 5.56 -25.42
C SER A 46 -0.94 6.07 -25.44
N CYS A 47 -1.87 5.39 -24.79
CA CYS A 47 -3.05 6.12 -24.32
C CYS A 47 -2.52 7.06 -23.24
N PRO A 48 -2.41 8.39 -23.44
CA PRO A 48 -2.27 9.28 -22.31
C PRO A 48 -3.54 9.08 -21.50
N SER A 49 -3.38 8.42 -20.35
CA SER A 49 -4.44 8.32 -19.37
C SER A 49 -5.03 9.72 -19.17
N PRO A 50 -6.35 9.95 -19.36
CA PRO A 50 -6.96 11.28 -19.32
C PRO A 50 -7.02 11.88 -17.91
N TYR A 51 -6.28 11.33 -16.96
CA TYR A 51 -6.20 11.86 -15.61
C TYR A 51 -5.01 12.81 -15.56
N PRO A 52 -5.22 14.13 -15.42
CA PRO A 52 -4.12 15.02 -15.11
C PRO A 52 -3.45 14.47 -13.85
N GLU A 53 -2.14 14.21 -13.92
CA GLU A 53 -1.27 14.02 -12.76
C GLU A 53 -1.29 15.33 -11.99
N ALA A 54 -2.37 15.53 -11.25
CA ALA A 54 -2.59 16.68 -10.44
C ALA A 54 -1.62 16.53 -9.27
N MET A 55 -0.51 17.25 -9.35
CA MET A 55 0.25 17.64 -8.18
C MET A 55 -0.71 18.37 -7.25
N THR A 56 -1.18 17.62 -6.28
CA THR A 56 -2.13 18.11 -5.33
C THR A 56 -1.62 17.87 -3.94
N SER A 57 -1.30 18.94 -3.24
CA SER A 57 -1.03 18.96 -1.80
C SER A 57 -2.29 18.58 -0.97
N GLN A 58 -3.03 17.56 -1.40
CA GLN A 58 -4.45 17.37 -1.12
C GLN A 58 -4.70 16.26 -0.10
N ARG A 59 -5.77 16.49 0.67
CA ARG A 59 -6.37 15.59 1.65
C ARG A 59 -6.26 14.14 1.21
N LEU A 60 -5.68 13.30 2.07
CA LEU A 60 -5.59 11.86 1.83
C LEU A 60 -6.98 11.33 1.43
N PRO A 61 -7.07 10.58 0.32
CA PRO A 61 -8.36 10.23 -0.24
C PRO A 61 -9.03 9.17 0.63
N GLY A 62 -10.32 9.40 0.94
CA GLY A 62 -11.16 8.51 1.74
C GLY A 62 -11.61 7.25 0.99
N GLY A 63 -12.50 6.48 1.61
CA GLY A 63 -13.18 5.37 0.97
C GLY A 63 -14.30 5.84 0.04
N ALA A 64 -14.91 4.89 -0.67
CA ALA A 64 -16.07 5.17 -1.52
C ALA A 64 -17.32 5.57 -0.73
N VAL A 65 -17.53 4.98 0.45
CA VAL A 65 -18.71 5.24 1.31
C VAL A 65 -18.31 5.94 2.62
N HIS A 66 -17.09 5.69 3.10
CA HIS A 66 -16.60 6.26 4.34
C HIS A 66 -15.51 7.30 4.14
N GLU A 67 -15.59 8.38 4.90
CA GLU A 67 -14.52 9.38 4.97
C GLU A 67 -13.32 8.83 5.75
N LEU A 68 -12.12 9.36 5.48
CA LEU A 68 -10.91 8.95 6.19
C LEU A 68 -10.87 9.58 7.59
N PRO A 69 -10.94 8.79 8.68
CA PRO A 69 -10.88 9.33 10.03
C PRO A 69 -9.47 9.87 10.35
N ALA A 70 -9.41 10.89 11.20
CA ALA A 70 -8.19 11.65 11.47
C ALA A 70 -7.07 10.78 12.07
N ASP A 71 -7.41 9.86 12.96
CA ASP A 71 -6.46 8.96 13.60
C ASP A 71 -5.83 7.95 12.62
N LEU A 72 -6.61 7.45 11.65
CA LEU A 72 -6.06 6.62 10.58
C LEU A 72 -5.17 7.44 9.64
N ARG A 73 -5.56 8.68 9.32
CA ARG A 73 -4.73 9.61 8.55
C ARG A 73 -3.38 9.83 9.23
N ASP A 74 -3.40 10.17 10.51
CA ASP A 74 -2.18 10.41 11.28
C ASP A 74 -1.30 9.16 11.32
N GLY A 75 -1.91 7.96 11.46
CA GLY A 75 -1.19 6.70 11.35
C GLY A 75 -0.50 6.50 10.01
N LEU A 76 -1.18 6.79 8.89
CA LEU A 76 -0.62 6.66 7.55
C LEU A 76 0.51 7.66 7.29
N LEU A 77 0.41 8.88 7.82
CA LEU A 77 1.44 9.92 7.66
C LEU A 77 2.79 9.54 8.29
N VAL A 78 2.81 8.59 9.23
CA VAL A 78 4.06 8.08 9.85
C VAL A 78 4.90 7.25 8.87
N SER A 79 4.31 6.67 7.82
CA SER A 79 5.03 5.83 6.86
C SER A 79 4.71 6.24 5.43
N SER A 80 5.72 6.76 4.73
CA SER A 80 5.62 7.13 3.33
C SER A 80 5.26 5.94 2.43
N THR A 81 5.76 4.74 2.74
CA THR A 81 5.43 3.51 2.00
C THR A 81 3.96 3.15 2.16
N ALA A 82 3.44 3.18 3.40
CA ALA A 82 2.03 2.90 3.66
C ALA A 82 1.11 3.97 3.01
N LEU A 83 1.53 5.23 3.01
CA LEU A 83 0.81 6.33 2.38
C LEU A 83 0.76 6.18 0.85
N ALA A 84 1.89 5.90 0.20
CA ALA A 84 1.92 5.65 -1.23
C ALA A 84 1.08 4.41 -1.61
N ALA A 85 1.14 3.36 -0.79
CA ALA A 85 0.27 2.21 -0.95
C ALA A 85 -1.21 2.60 -0.85
N TRP A 86 -1.60 3.40 0.16
CA TRP A 86 -2.96 3.89 0.37
C TRP A 86 -3.50 4.71 -0.82
N GLU A 87 -2.67 5.56 -1.41
CA GLU A 87 -3.05 6.33 -2.60
C GLU A 87 -3.20 5.44 -3.83
N SER A 88 -2.39 4.38 -3.93
CA SER A 88 -2.43 3.43 -5.05
C SER A 88 -3.58 2.41 -4.98
N ILE A 89 -4.20 2.20 -3.81
CA ILE A 89 -5.29 1.22 -3.67
C ILE A 89 -6.63 1.81 -4.16
N THR A 90 -7.53 0.92 -4.59
CA THR A 90 -8.86 1.32 -5.08
C THR A 90 -9.69 1.98 -3.97
N PRO A 91 -10.64 2.87 -4.31
CA PRO A 91 -11.55 3.45 -3.32
C PRO A 91 -12.32 2.41 -2.50
N LEU A 92 -12.63 1.26 -3.09
CA LEU A 92 -13.26 0.13 -2.40
C LEU A 92 -12.31 -0.50 -1.36
N ALA A 93 -11.04 -0.69 -1.70
CA ALA A 93 -10.04 -1.19 -0.76
C ALA A 93 -9.86 -0.23 0.43
N ARG A 94 -9.79 1.09 0.18
CA ARG A 94 -9.77 2.11 1.25
C ARG A 94 -11.00 1.99 2.15
N ASN A 95 -12.17 1.81 1.54
CA ASN A 95 -13.42 1.64 2.27
C ASN A 95 -13.38 0.45 3.23
N GLU A 96 -12.84 -0.69 2.79
CA GLU A 96 -12.70 -1.89 3.64
C GLU A 96 -11.81 -1.64 4.86
N PHE A 97 -10.66 -0.99 4.68
CA PHE A 97 -9.78 -0.62 5.80
C PHE A 97 -10.43 0.38 6.75
N ILE A 98 -11.15 1.39 6.23
CA ILE A 98 -11.86 2.36 7.06
C ILE A 98 -12.97 1.66 7.86
N CYS A 99 -13.83 0.86 7.22
CA CYS A 99 -14.88 0.10 7.94
C CYS A 99 -14.27 -0.76 9.06
N TRP A 100 -13.13 -1.40 8.79
CA TRP A 100 -12.46 -2.26 9.75
C TRP A 100 -11.91 -1.47 10.94
N VAL A 101 -11.31 -0.29 10.73
CA VAL A 101 -10.84 0.55 11.85
C VAL A 101 -12.02 1.12 12.65
N GLU A 102 -13.08 1.54 11.97
CA GLU A 102 -14.27 2.11 12.62
C GLU A 102 -15.10 1.10 13.42
N ASP A 103 -15.10 -0.17 13.03
CA ASP A 103 -15.77 -1.24 13.76
C ASP A 103 -15.21 -1.46 15.18
N ALA A 104 -13.98 -1.00 15.45
CA ALA A 104 -13.38 -1.12 16.78
C ALA A 104 -13.99 -0.11 17.76
N LYS A 105 -14.84 -0.61 18.68
CA LYS A 105 -15.46 0.19 19.75
C LYS A 105 -14.51 0.60 20.87
N GLN A 106 -13.39 -0.11 21.04
CA GLN A 106 -12.40 0.16 22.08
C GLN A 106 -11.18 0.86 21.49
N GLN A 107 -10.72 1.95 22.12
CA GLN A 107 -9.59 2.76 21.66
C GLN A 107 -8.31 1.93 21.47
N ALA A 108 -7.95 1.07 22.42
CA ALA A 108 -6.77 0.21 22.31
C ALA A 108 -6.83 -0.75 21.10
N THR A 109 -8.03 -1.25 20.77
CA THR A 109 -8.22 -2.09 19.58
C THR A 109 -8.10 -1.26 18.30
N ARG A 110 -8.62 -0.03 18.32
CA ARG A 110 -8.55 0.90 17.19
C ARG A 110 -7.11 1.25 16.84
N GLU A 111 -6.30 1.61 17.82
CA GLU A 111 -4.85 1.86 17.65
C GLU A 111 -4.11 0.64 17.11
N ARG A 112 -4.40 -0.54 17.65
CA ARG A 112 -3.83 -1.80 17.14
C ARG A 112 -4.22 -2.05 15.68
N ARG A 113 -5.46 -1.78 15.28
CA ARG A 113 -5.93 -1.92 13.89
C ARG A 113 -5.23 -0.90 12.98
N ILE A 114 -5.06 0.35 13.39
CA ILE A 114 -4.33 1.38 12.63
C ILE A 114 -2.88 0.96 12.37
N ARG A 115 -2.18 0.49 13.43
CA ARG A 115 -0.82 -0.03 13.29
C ARG A 115 -0.75 -1.17 12.28
N ARG A 116 -1.68 -2.12 12.38
CA ARG A 116 -1.75 -3.27 11.46
C ARG A 116 -2.13 -2.87 10.03
N THR A 117 -3.01 -1.89 9.84
CA THR A 117 -3.32 -1.35 8.51
C THR A 117 -2.05 -0.89 7.81
N ARG A 118 -1.15 -0.21 8.52
CA ARG A 118 0.14 0.19 7.96
C ARG A 118 1.01 -1.01 7.58
N GLU A 119 1.18 -1.96 8.50
CA GLU A 119 1.97 -3.19 8.27
C GLU A 119 1.44 -3.93 7.02
N GLU A 120 0.12 -4.08 6.91
CA GLU A 120 -0.50 -4.77 5.78
C GLU A 120 -0.35 -4.00 4.46
N LEU A 121 -0.44 -2.66 4.48
CA LEU A 121 -0.20 -1.83 3.29
C LEU A 121 1.26 -1.86 2.85
N GLU A 122 2.20 -1.88 3.80
CA GLU A 122 3.63 -2.03 3.54
C GLU A 122 3.94 -3.42 2.96
N GLU A 123 3.23 -4.46 3.38
CA GLU A 123 3.25 -5.80 2.77
C GLU A 123 2.52 -5.87 1.41
N GLY A 124 1.91 -4.77 0.94
CA GLY A 124 1.19 -4.69 -0.32
C GLY A 124 -0.21 -5.29 -0.31
N LYS A 125 -0.74 -5.65 0.87
CA LYS A 125 -2.11 -6.15 1.00
C LYS A 125 -3.10 -5.04 0.72
N ARG A 126 -4.08 -5.37 -0.11
CA ARG A 126 -5.14 -4.44 -0.53
C ARG A 126 -6.43 -4.59 0.28
N ARG A 127 -6.45 -5.49 1.29
CA ARG A 127 -7.59 -5.76 2.17
C ARG A 127 -7.11 -6.15 3.57
N PRO A 128 -7.84 -5.80 4.64
CA PRO A 128 -7.50 -6.23 5.99
C PRO A 128 -7.52 -7.76 6.11
N CYS A 129 -6.48 -8.39 6.64
CA CYS A 129 -6.49 -9.83 6.83
C CYS A 129 -7.37 -10.23 8.04
N CYS A 130 -8.23 -11.22 7.82
CA CYS A 130 -9.30 -11.67 8.74
C CYS A 130 -10.53 -10.75 8.86
N TRP A 131 -10.77 -9.89 7.86
CA TRP A 131 -12.01 -9.10 7.77
C TRP A 131 -13.06 -9.79 6.87
N PRO A 132 -14.27 -10.12 7.39
CA PRO A 132 -15.32 -10.79 6.62
C PRO A 132 -15.90 -9.93 5.48
N GLY A 133 -15.64 -8.62 5.51
CA GLY A 133 -16.08 -7.66 4.49
C GLY A 133 -16.89 -6.53 5.11
N CYS A 134 -16.88 -5.36 4.47
CA CYS A 134 -17.66 -4.23 4.93
C CYS A 134 -19.16 -4.50 4.74
N LYS A 135 -19.99 -4.07 5.70
CA LYS A 135 -21.46 -4.10 5.61
C LYS A 135 -22.04 -3.39 4.39
N HIS A 136 -21.28 -2.47 3.78
CA HIS A 136 -21.65 -1.74 2.57
C HIS A 136 -21.27 -2.48 1.27
N ARG A 137 -20.65 -3.65 1.37
CA ARG A 137 -20.36 -4.47 0.20
C ARG A 137 -21.64 -5.20 -0.19
N GLU A 138 -22.29 -4.74 -1.26
CA GLU A 138 -23.36 -5.52 -1.89
C GLU A 138 -22.84 -6.91 -2.22
N ARG A 139 -23.53 -7.93 -1.71
CA ARG A 139 -23.23 -9.33 -2.02
C ARG A 139 -23.89 -9.63 -3.37
N THR A 140 -23.35 -9.08 -4.45
CA THR A 140 -23.79 -9.43 -5.81
C THR A 140 -23.32 -10.85 -6.09
N GLY A 141 -24.12 -11.81 -5.65
CA GLY A 141 -23.92 -13.24 -5.83
C GLY A 141 -25.29 -13.89 -5.85
N SER A 142 -25.88 -13.94 -7.05
CA SER A 142 -27.02 -14.79 -7.40
C SER A 142 -26.60 -16.25 -7.43
#